data_AF-A0A2E5TYC9-F1
#
_entry.id   AF-A0A2E5TYC9-F1
#
_cell.length_a   1.000
_cell.length_b   1.000
_cell.length_c   1.000
_cell.angle_alpha   90.00
_cell.angle_beta   90.00
_cell.angle_gamma   90.00
#
_symmetry.space_group_name_H-M   'P 1'
#
loop_
_entity.id
_entity.type
_entity.pdbx_description
1 polymer ?
#
loop_
_entity_poly.entity_id
_entity_poly.type
_entity_poly.pdbx_seq_one_letter_code
_entity_poly.pdbx_strand_id
1 'polypeptide(L)'
;METVLVTGGAGSMGRLVVNQLISKNYLVKVFDLPQANFEGFDTTKTELLQGDLNNSDDLKKAVKGSNYIIHLAAILPPMANTNIELAKIVNVNGTKKLIESVKKYNPNVHFIFSSSVSIYGKNLNNKIVDDNTSPNPDDNYAITKYDSEKIVTEAKIKFTVLRISGVSIPVFQEPPSEWPFLKNQLIEFVHRDDVVDAICNTVGNKDSVNKVFNISGGETWRTNGETYVKDYFDLVEVDINTANYQKEAGHFSWYDTDKSNNILKYQNKNYAIYLSEIKEDLERLLGSYE
;
A
#
# COMPACT_ATOMS: atom_id res chain seq x y z
N MET A 1 -24.74 -6.73 -9.31
CA MET A 1 -23.27 -6.71 -9.21
C MET A 1 -22.92 -5.51 -8.38
N GLU A 2 -22.08 -5.67 -7.36
CA GLU A 2 -21.67 -4.54 -6.52
C GLU A 2 -20.57 -3.73 -7.21
N THR A 3 -20.52 -2.43 -6.91
CA THR A 3 -19.59 -1.48 -7.53
C THR A 3 -18.54 -1.02 -6.53
N VAL A 4 -17.28 -1.05 -6.92
CA VAL A 4 -16.14 -0.56 -6.11
C VAL A 4 -15.57 0.68 -6.79
N LEU A 5 -15.46 1.79 -6.06
CA LEU A 5 -14.67 2.93 -6.49
C LEU A 5 -13.22 2.74 -6.06
N VAL A 6 -12.27 2.88 -6.97
CA VAL A 6 -10.83 2.87 -6.67
C VAL A 6 -10.25 4.23 -7.07
N THR A 7 -9.90 5.05 -6.08
CA THR A 7 -9.15 6.30 -6.35
C THR A 7 -7.66 6.02 -6.42
N GLY A 8 -6.93 6.68 -7.33
CA GLY A 8 -5.58 6.25 -7.69
C GLY A 8 -5.61 4.94 -8.48
N GLY A 9 -6.75 4.64 -9.11
CA GLY A 9 -7.03 3.35 -9.75
C GLY A 9 -6.24 3.13 -11.04
N ALA A 10 -5.74 4.19 -11.67
CA ALA A 10 -4.90 4.11 -12.86
C ALA A 10 -3.40 3.98 -12.53
N GLY A 11 -3.02 4.15 -11.25
CA GLY A 11 -1.67 3.93 -10.75
C GLY A 11 -1.25 2.45 -10.72
N SER A 12 0.03 2.20 -10.36
CA SER A 12 0.65 0.87 -10.38
C SER A 12 -0.10 -0.16 -9.52
N MET A 13 -0.35 0.15 -8.25
CA MET A 13 -1.12 -0.71 -7.34
C MET A 13 -2.61 -0.73 -7.72
N GLY A 14 -3.17 0.42 -8.11
CA GLY A 14 -4.57 0.56 -8.46
C GLY A 14 -5.00 -0.36 -9.61
N ARG A 15 -4.18 -0.48 -10.65
CA ARG A 15 -4.45 -1.37 -11.79
C ARG A 15 -4.54 -2.85 -11.37
N LEU A 16 -3.65 -3.30 -10.50
CA LEU A 16 -3.67 -4.67 -9.98
C LEU A 16 -4.94 -4.92 -9.16
N VAL A 17 -5.30 -3.98 -8.29
CA VAL A 17 -6.55 -4.03 -7.51
C VAL A 17 -7.77 -4.06 -8.42
N VAL A 18 -7.84 -3.18 -9.43
CA VAL A 18 -8.95 -3.14 -10.39
C VAL A 18 -9.10 -4.49 -11.10
N ASN A 19 -8.01 -5.05 -11.63
CA ASN A 19 -8.03 -6.32 -12.34
C ASN A 19 -8.51 -7.48 -11.45
N GLN A 20 -8.03 -7.53 -10.20
CA GLN A 20 -8.45 -8.57 -9.26
C GLN A 20 -9.90 -8.40 -8.78
N LEU A 21 -10.40 -7.17 -8.67
CA LEU A 21 -11.82 -6.93 -8.38
C LEU A 21 -12.72 -7.39 -9.55
N ILE A 22 -12.29 -7.16 -10.79
CA ILE A 22 -12.99 -7.65 -11.98
C ILE A 22 -13.04 -9.17 -12.00
N SER A 23 -11.93 -9.86 -11.68
CA SER A 23 -11.90 -11.32 -11.60
C SER A 23 -12.79 -11.88 -10.48
N LYS A 24 -13.00 -11.09 -9.42
CA LYS A 24 -13.99 -11.34 -8.35
C LYS A 24 -15.42 -10.90 -8.71
N ASN A 25 -15.68 -10.53 -9.97
CA ASN A 25 -16.99 -10.16 -10.51
C ASN A 25 -17.61 -8.90 -9.89
N TYR A 26 -16.79 -7.91 -9.53
CA TYR A 26 -17.23 -6.56 -9.22
C TYR A 26 -17.25 -5.66 -10.47
N LEU A 27 -18.10 -4.64 -10.46
CA LEU A 27 -17.93 -3.48 -11.36
C LEU A 27 -16.99 -2.48 -10.70
N VAL A 28 -16.13 -1.83 -11.48
CA VAL A 28 -15.10 -0.96 -10.91
C VAL A 28 -15.15 0.44 -11.50
N LYS A 29 -15.29 1.46 -10.65
CA LYS A 29 -15.08 2.86 -11.03
C LYS A 29 -13.61 3.20 -10.81
N VAL A 30 -12.88 3.46 -11.88
CA VAL A 30 -11.46 3.83 -11.82
C VAL A 30 -11.38 5.35 -11.79
N PHE A 31 -11.04 5.92 -10.65
CA PHE A 31 -10.90 7.37 -10.48
C PHE A 31 -9.43 7.76 -10.36
N ASP A 32 -8.97 8.64 -11.25
CA ASP A 32 -7.62 9.16 -11.23
C ASP A 32 -7.53 10.51 -11.94
N LEU A 33 -6.39 11.18 -11.81
CA LEU A 33 -6.15 12.48 -12.45
C LEU A 33 -6.25 12.35 -13.99
N PRO A 34 -6.70 13.39 -14.72
CA PRO A 34 -6.86 13.33 -16.18
C PRO A 34 -5.60 12.91 -16.94
N GLN A 35 -4.41 13.22 -16.41
CA GLN A 35 -3.12 12.86 -16.99
C GLN A 35 -2.67 11.42 -16.67
N ALA A 36 -3.39 10.67 -15.86
CA ALA A 36 -3.06 9.27 -15.57
C ALA A 36 -3.28 8.39 -16.81
N ASN A 37 -2.60 7.25 -16.87
CA ASN A 37 -2.76 6.32 -17.98
C ASN A 37 -4.00 5.43 -17.77
N PHE A 38 -5.03 5.59 -18.60
CA PHE A 38 -6.26 4.79 -18.57
C PHE A 38 -6.32 3.68 -19.64
N GLU A 39 -5.23 3.40 -20.35
CA GLU A 39 -5.20 2.37 -21.39
C GLU A 39 -5.28 0.95 -20.81
N GLY A 40 -5.94 0.04 -21.53
CA GLY A 40 -5.98 -1.39 -21.17
C GLY A 40 -6.98 -1.79 -20.08
N PHE A 41 -7.83 -0.87 -19.60
CA PHE A 41 -8.96 -1.24 -18.74
C PHE A 41 -10.09 -1.90 -19.56
N ASP A 42 -10.73 -2.94 -18.98
CA ASP A 42 -11.91 -3.58 -19.56
C ASP A 42 -13.13 -2.64 -19.44
N THR A 43 -13.51 -2.02 -20.55
CA THR A 43 -14.61 -1.03 -20.62
C THR A 43 -16.00 -1.63 -20.39
N THR A 44 -16.13 -2.97 -20.40
CA THR A 44 -17.38 -3.65 -20.06
C THR A 44 -17.57 -3.84 -18.55
N LYS A 45 -16.47 -3.77 -17.80
CA LYS A 45 -16.42 -3.96 -16.34
C LYS A 45 -16.00 -2.71 -15.57
N THR A 46 -15.48 -1.70 -16.28
CA THR A 46 -14.96 -0.47 -15.68
C THR A 46 -15.69 0.78 -16.16
N GLU A 47 -15.88 1.73 -15.24
CA GLU A 47 -16.24 3.12 -15.53
C GLU A 47 -15.01 3.98 -15.25
N LEU A 48 -14.48 4.66 -16.27
CA LEU A 48 -13.27 5.48 -16.14
C LEU A 48 -13.65 6.92 -15.80
N LEU A 49 -13.20 7.40 -14.66
CA LEU A 49 -13.52 8.71 -14.10
C LEU A 49 -12.26 9.55 -13.96
N GLN A 50 -12.00 10.38 -14.96
CA GLN A 50 -10.94 11.38 -14.90
C GLN A 50 -11.39 12.53 -13.99
N GLY A 51 -10.66 12.81 -12.91
CA GLY A 51 -11.03 13.85 -11.98
C GLY A 51 -9.98 14.11 -10.90
N ASP A 52 -10.19 15.18 -10.13
CA ASP A 52 -9.31 15.59 -9.04
C ASP A 52 -10.02 15.46 -7.69
N LEU A 53 -9.34 14.94 -6.67
CA LEU A 53 -9.85 14.90 -5.29
C LEU A 53 -10.12 16.30 -4.73
N ASN A 54 -9.58 17.34 -5.35
CA ASN A 54 -9.83 18.73 -5.00
C ASN A 54 -11.12 19.30 -5.60
N ASN A 55 -11.73 18.62 -6.57
CA ASN A 55 -12.95 19.02 -7.25
C ASN A 55 -14.18 18.31 -6.66
N SER A 56 -15.13 19.09 -6.12
CA SER A 56 -16.31 18.55 -5.45
C SER A 56 -17.29 17.83 -6.38
N ASP A 57 -17.37 18.24 -7.65
CA ASP A 57 -18.29 17.62 -8.61
C ASP A 57 -17.74 16.28 -9.11
N ASP A 58 -16.43 16.18 -9.31
CA ASP A 58 -15.74 14.93 -9.64
C ASP A 58 -15.93 13.91 -8.51
N LEU A 59 -15.69 14.33 -7.27
CA LEU A 59 -15.91 13.49 -6.08
C LEU A 59 -17.36 13.04 -5.94
N LYS A 60 -18.33 13.92 -6.20
CA LYS A 60 -19.76 13.57 -6.14
C LYS A 60 -20.11 12.49 -7.16
N LYS A 61 -19.62 12.61 -8.39
CA LYS A 61 -19.83 11.61 -9.46
C LYS A 61 -19.20 10.27 -9.09
N ALA A 62 -17.95 10.30 -8.61
CA ALA A 62 -17.20 9.10 -8.24
C ALA A 62 -17.85 8.31 -7.10
N VAL A 63 -18.27 9.00 -6.03
CA VAL A 63 -18.80 8.38 -4.81
C VAL A 63 -20.21 7.79 -5.01
N LYS A 64 -21.03 8.38 -5.88
CA LYS A 64 -22.44 7.99 -6.05
C LYS A 64 -22.55 6.57 -6.64
N GLY A 65 -23.36 5.72 -5.99
CA GLY A 65 -23.69 4.38 -6.47
C GLY A 65 -22.63 3.31 -6.21
N SER A 66 -21.56 3.63 -5.49
CA SER A 66 -20.53 2.67 -5.08
C SER A 66 -20.93 1.96 -3.79
N ASN A 67 -20.71 0.64 -3.71
CA ASN A 67 -20.89 -0.16 -2.50
C ASN A 67 -19.66 -0.08 -1.59
N TYR A 68 -18.49 0.05 -2.20
CA TYR A 68 -17.19 0.11 -1.56
C TYR A 68 -16.34 1.23 -2.16
N ILE A 69 -15.45 1.82 -1.38
CA ILE A 69 -14.46 2.79 -1.85
C ILE A 69 -13.09 2.36 -1.36
N ILE A 70 -12.14 2.18 -2.27
CA ILE A 70 -10.74 1.93 -1.97
C ILE A 70 -9.96 3.21 -2.29
N HIS A 71 -9.35 3.79 -1.26
CA HIS A 71 -8.58 5.02 -1.38
C HIS A 71 -7.08 4.75 -1.46
N LEU A 72 -6.54 4.73 -2.69
CA LEU A 72 -5.10 4.50 -2.97
C LEU A 72 -4.39 5.76 -3.47
N ALA A 73 -5.12 6.80 -3.88
CA ALA A 73 -4.55 8.06 -4.35
C ALA A 73 -3.69 8.71 -3.25
N ALA A 74 -2.39 8.83 -3.52
CA ALA A 74 -1.44 9.47 -2.63
C ALA A 74 -0.19 9.92 -3.40
N ILE A 75 0.47 10.96 -2.91
CA ILE A 75 1.85 11.30 -3.21
C ILE A 75 2.73 10.48 -2.26
N LEU A 76 3.60 9.64 -2.84
CA LEU A 76 4.54 8.78 -2.12
C LEU A 76 5.95 9.39 -2.11
N PRO A 77 6.85 8.93 -1.22
CA PRO A 77 8.28 9.21 -1.34
C PRO A 77 8.84 8.74 -2.70
N PRO A 78 9.86 9.43 -3.25
CA PRO A 78 10.58 10.56 -2.66
C PRO A 78 9.85 11.90 -2.79
N MET A 79 8.82 12.00 -3.63
CA MET A 79 8.12 13.27 -3.90
C MET A 79 7.44 13.84 -2.65
N ALA A 80 6.89 12.99 -1.79
CA ALA A 80 6.33 13.42 -0.51
C ALA A 80 7.38 14.05 0.43
N ASN A 81 8.63 13.63 0.31
CA ASN A 81 9.74 14.15 1.13
C ASN A 81 10.24 15.49 0.59
N THR A 82 10.28 15.65 -0.74
CA THR A 82 10.78 16.88 -1.39
C THR A 82 9.72 17.96 -1.55
N ASN A 83 8.42 17.62 -1.53
CA ASN A 83 7.31 18.57 -1.66
C ASN A 83 6.15 18.23 -0.71
N ILE A 84 6.36 18.54 0.57
CA ILE A 84 5.36 18.28 1.64
C ILE A 84 4.04 19.01 1.42
N GLU A 85 4.04 20.21 0.84
CA GLU A 85 2.79 20.96 0.62
C GLU A 85 1.91 20.25 -0.41
N LEU A 86 2.50 19.76 -1.50
CA LEU A 86 1.78 18.91 -2.46
C LEU A 86 1.27 17.63 -1.80
N ALA A 87 2.11 16.97 -0.97
CA ALA A 87 1.70 15.77 -0.26
C ALA A 87 0.53 16.03 0.70
N LYS A 88 0.51 17.14 1.44
CA LYS A 88 -0.63 17.52 2.30
C LYS A 88 -1.89 17.81 1.49
N ILE A 89 -1.76 18.51 0.36
CA ILE A 89 -2.89 18.81 -0.53
C ILE A 89 -3.55 17.52 -1.03
N VAL A 90 -2.76 16.55 -1.48
CA VAL A 90 -3.30 15.31 -2.05
C VAL A 90 -3.68 14.33 -0.95
N ASN A 91 -2.73 13.95 -0.09
CA ASN A 91 -2.92 12.88 0.89
C ASN A 91 -3.95 13.31 1.94
N VAL A 92 -3.75 14.46 2.59
CA VAL A 92 -4.58 14.87 3.74
C VAL A 92 -5.86 15.56 3.27
N ASN A 93 -5.73 16.66 2.50
CA ASN A 93 -6.90 17.43 2.07
C ASN A 93 -7.75 16.67 1.05
N GLY A 94 -7.14 15.88 0.16
CA GLY A 94 -7.85 14.99 -0.75
C GLY A 94 -8.65 13.91 0.00
N THR A 95 -8.03 13.24 0.99
CA THR A 95 -8.76 12.29 1.87
C THR A 95 -9.93 12.98 2.57
N LYS A 96 -9.71 14.17 3.14
CA LYS A 96 -10.76 14.94 3.83
C LYS A 96 -11.95 15.24 2.90
N LYS A 97 -11.69 15.78 1.71
CA LYS A 97 -12.73 16.12 0.73
C LYS A 97 -13.49 14.88 0.26
N LEU A 98 -12.79 13.76 0.05
CA LEU A 98 -13.41 12.49 -0.31
C LEU A 98 -14.33 11.98 0.81
N ILE A 99 -13.89 12.03 2.07
CA ILE A 99 -14.71 11.66 3.23
C ILE A 99 -15.93 12.58 3.39
N GLU A 100 -15.78 13.89 3.18
CA GLU A 100 -16.90 14.85 3.19
C GLU A 100 -17.92 14.53 2.09
N SER A 101 -17.45 14.18 0.89
CA SER A 101 -18.29 13.73 -0.23
C SER A 101 -19.03 12.42 0.12
N VAL A 102 -18.35 11.45 0.72
CA VAL A 102 -18.93 10.20 1.21
C VAL A 102 -20.05 10.46 2.21
N LYS A 103 -19.81 11.28 3.23
CA LYS A 103 -20.84 11.63 4.23
C LYS A 103 -22.08 12.25 3.59
N LYS A 104 -21.89 13.10 2.57
CA LYS A 104 -22.97 13.83 1.93
C LYS A 104 -23.77 12.99 0.93
N TYR A 105 -23.12 12.13 0.17
CA TYR A 105 -23.73 11.47 -0.99
C TYR A 105 -23.83 9.95 -0.88
N ASN A 106 -23.07 9.31 0.01
CA ASN A 106 -23.05 7.86 0.18
C ASN A 106 -22.59 7.42 1.60
N PRO A 107 -23.30 7.81 2.67
CA PRO A 107 -22.82 7.64 4.05
C PRO A 107 -22.74 6.17 4.52
N ASN A 108 -23.37 5.24 3.81
CA ASN A 108 -23.42 3.82 4.17
C ASN A 108 -22.31 2.97 3.52
N VAL A 109 -21.50 3.58 2.67
CA VAL A 109 -20.40 2.92 1.96
C VAL A 109 -19.36 2.38 2.93
N HIS A 110 -18.70 1.28 2.56
CA HIS A 110 -17.55 0.78 3.28
C HIS A 110 -16.28 1.38 2.66
N PHE A 111 -15.58 2.21 3.44
CA PHE A 111 -14.39 2.93 3.01
C PHE A 111 -13.11 2.21 3.42
N ILE A 112 -12.26 1.86 2.47
CA ILE A 112 -11.03 1.10 2.67
C ILE A 112 -9.87 2.06 2.40
N PHE A 113 -9.06 2.31 3.43
CA PHE A 113 -7.97 3.27 3.38
C PHE A 113 -6.60 2.56 3.42
N SER A 114 -5.75 2.88 2.45
CA SER A 114 -4.36 2.44 2.42
C SER A 114 -3.49 3.40 3.26
N SER A 115 -3.21 2.99 4.48
CA SER A 115 -2.25 3.62 5.39
C SER A 115 -0.86 2.97 5.25
N SER A 116 0.04 3.26 6.17
CA SER A 116 1.44 2.79 6.14
C SER A 116 1.91 2.47 7.56
N VAL A 117 2.76 1.45 7.71
CA VAL A 117 3.45 1.21 8.99
C VAL A 117 4.43 2.33 9.36
N SER A 118 4.80 3.20 8.41
CA SER A 118 5.68 4.34 8.69
C SER A 118 5.10 5.31 9.73
N ILE A 119 3.78 5.28 9.97
CA ILE A 119 3.16 6.10 11.01
C ILE A 119 3.62 5.74 12.42
N TYR A 120 4.19 4.55 12.63
CA TYR A 120 4.74 4.14 13.92
C TYR A 120 6.07 4.85 14.25
N GLY A 121 6.69 5.48 13.25
CA GLY A 121 8.00 6.13 13.38
C GLY A 121 9.17 5.14 13.38
N LYS A 122 10.37 5.69 13.45
CA LYS A 122 11.63 4.96 13.60
C LYS A 122 11.81 4.47 15.04
N ASN A 123 12.87 3.68 15.26
CA ASN A 123 13.34 3.25 16.59
C ASN A 123 12.30 2.47 17.41
N LEU A 124 11.67 1.48 16.78
CA LEU A 124 10.69 0.59 17.40
C LEU A 124 11.30 -0.42 18.40
N ASN A 125 12.56 -0.22 18.80
CA ASN A 125 13.31 -0.99 19.79
C ASN A 125 13.31 -2.52 19.53
N ASN A 126 13.31 -2.94 18.26
CA ASN A 126 13.27 -4.34 17.84
C ASN A 126 12.13 -5.15 18.48
N LYS A 127 10.96 -4.52 18.64
CA LYS A 127 9.74 -5.18 19.10
C LYS A 127 8.82 -5.50 17.94
N ILE A 128 8.07 -6.59 18.06
CA ILE A 128 6.93 -6.86 17.17
C ILE A 128 5.88 -5.77 17.41
N VAL A 129 5.49 -5.08 16.34
CA VAL A 129 4.52 -3.98 16.36
C VAL A 129 3.13 -4.50 16.04
N ASP A 130 2.17 -4.20 16.91
CA ASP A 130 0.77 -4.62 16.74
C ASP A 130 -0.13 -3.45 16.28
N ASP A 131 -1.41 -3.76 16.04
CA ASP A 131 -2.42 -2.78 15.62
C ASP A 131 -2.65 -1.68 16.68
N ASN A 132 -2.34 -1.95 17.97
CA ASN A 132 -2.59 -1.06 19.11
C ASN A 132 -1.41 -0.14 19.45
N THR A 133 -0.24 -0.41 18.89
CA THR A 133 0.95 0.40 19.07
C THR A 133 0.64 1.84 18.68
N SER A 134 1.01 2.79 19.54
CA SER A 134 0.70 4.20 19.31
C SER A 134 1.52 4.74 18.13
N PRO A 135 0.89 5.41 17.15
CA PRO A 135 1.62 6.11 16.09
C PRO A 135 2.53 7.21 16.64
N ASN A 136 3.70 7.35 16.04
CA ASN A 136 4.67 8.40 16.32
C ASN A 136 5.34 8.84 14.99
N PRO A 137 4.59 9.44 14.06
CA PRO A 137 5.10 9.77 12.74
C PRO A 137 6.24 10.81 12.85
N ASP A 138 7.36 10.53 12.20
CA ASP A 138 8.61 11.28 12.35
C ASP A 138 9.20 11.75 11.01
N ASP A 139 8.47 11.56 9.91
CA ASP A 139 8.76 12.15 8.61
C ASP A 139 7.50 12.70 7.91
N ASN A 140 7.74 13.45 6.83
CA ASN A 140 6.71 14.08 6.04
C ASN A 140 5.63 13.11 5.54
N TYR A 141 6.03 11.95 5.02
CA TYR A 141 5.10 10.97 4.48
C TYR A 141 4.27 10.31 5.59
N ALA A 142 4.92 9.86 6.66
CA ALA A 142 4.31 9.29 7.85
C ALA A 142 3.29 10.26 8.48
N ILE A 143 3.63 11.56 8.57
CA ILE A 143 2.71 12.60 9.06
C ILE A 143 1.46 12.65 8.17
N THR A 144 1.63 12.72 6.83
CA THR A 144 0.45 12.79 5.94
C THR A 144 -0.43 11.55 6.01
N LYS A 145 0.16 10.35 6.14
CA LYS A 145 -0.60 9.09 6.28
C LYS A 145 -1.33 9.03 7.62
N TYR A 146 -0.68 9.45 8.70
CA TYR A 146 -1.30 9.51 10.02
C TYR A 146 -2.48 10.50 10.06
N ASP A 147 -2.30 11.72 9.55
CA ASP A 147 -3.37 12.72 9.49
C ASP A 147 -4.57 12.23 8.66
N SER A 148 -4.30 11.57 7.53
CA SER A 148 -5.32 10.97 6.68
C SER A 148 -6.04 9.81 7.37
N GLU A 149 -5.31 8.95 8.09
CA GLU A 149 -5.88 7.86 8.87
C GLU A 149 -6.84 8.39 9.94
N LYS A 150 -6.43 9.42 10.68
CA LYS A 150 -7.29 10.08 11.68
C LYS A 150 -8.59 10.59 11.08
N ILE A 151 -8.51 11.27 9.94
CA ILE A 151 -9.70 11.76 9.21
C ILE A 151 -10.67 10.61 8.92
N VAL A 152 -10.16 9.46 8.47
CA VAL A 152 -10.97 8.27 8.17
C VAL A 152 -11.56 7.66 9.44
N THR A 153 -10.75 7.43 10.48
CA THR A 153 -11.20 6.76 11.71
C THR A 153 -12.19 7.61 12.51
N GLU A 154 -12.07 8.94 12.46
CA GLU A 154 -12.97 9.87 13.14
C GLU A 154 -14.21 10.23 12.29
N ALA A 155 -14.29 9.74 11.04
CA ALA A 155 -15.35 10.10 10.10
C ALA A 155 -16.75 9.62 10.51
N LYS A 156 -16.88 8.65 11.42
CA LYS A 156 -18.16 8.01 11.76
C LYS A 156 -18.86 7.37 10.54
N ILE A 157 -18.08 6.78 9.63
CA ILE A 157 -18.56 5.93 8.54
C ILE A 157 -18.00 4.51 8.74
N LYS A 158 -18.49 3.52 8.00
CA LYS A 158 -17.86 2.19 7.99
C LYS A 158 -16.51 2.30 7.31
N PHE A 159 -15.45 1.90 8.00
CA PHE A 159 -14.11 1.95 7.43
C PHE A 159 -13.31 0.66 7.65
N THR A 160 -12.24 0.47 6.88
CA THR A 160 -11.13 -0.41 7.22
C THR A 160 -9.84 0.33 6.89
N VAL A 161 -8.88 0.33 7.80
CA VAL A 161 -7.55 0.90 7.56
C VAL A 161 -6.54 -0.23 7.45
N LEU A 162 -5.72 -0.18 6.41
CA LEU A 162 -4.65 -1.13 6.13
C LEU A 162 -3.30 -0.39 6.26
N ARG A 163 -2.57 -0.60 7.35
CA ARG A 163 -1.20 -0.10 7.57
C ARG A 163 -0.23 -1.05 6.88
N ILE A 164 0.13 -0.72 5.64
CA ILE A 164 0.92 -1.61 4.78
C ILE A 164 2.41 -1.40 5.07
N SER A 165 3.16 -2.50 5.22
CA SER A 165 4.63 -2.47 5.36
C SER A 165 5.34 -2.12 4.05
N GLY A 166 6.68 -2.13 4.04
CA GLY A 166 7.40 -1.97 2.78
C GLY A 166 6.95 -3.02 1.76
N VAL A 167 6.64 -2.60 0.54
CA VAL A 167 6.12 -3.49 -0.50
C VAL A 167 7.26 -3.94 -1.41
N SER A 168 7.50 -5.24 -1.43
CA SER A 168 8.47 -5.88 -2.33
C SER A 168 7.80 -6.20 -3.66
N ILE A 169 8.33 -5.63 -4.74
CA ILE A 169 7.86 -5.88 -6.11
C ILE A 169 8.69 -7.04 -6.68
N PRO A 170 8.08 -8.13 -7.18
CA PRO A 170 8.78 -9.31 -7.71
C PRO A 170 9.35 -9.06 -9.12
N VAL A 171 10.17 -8.03 -9.25
CA VAL A 171 10.96 -7.73 -10.44
C VAL A 171 12.33 -7.27 -9.97
N PHE A 172 13.36 -7.55 -10.75
CA PHE A 172 14.70 -7.13 -10.40
C PHE A 172 14.78 -5.59 -10.34
N GLN A 173 15.38 -5.11 -9.26
CA GLN A 173 15.72 -3.70 -9.08
C GLN A 173 17.20 -3.61 -8.70
N GLU A 174 17.91 -2.63 -9.26
CA GLU A 174 19.27 -2.37 -8.83
C GLU A 174 19.27 -2.06 -7.32
N PRO A 175 20.17 -2.68 -6.54
CA PRO A 175 20.31 -2.34 -5.14
C PRO A 175 20.59 -0.84 -4.94
N PRO A 176 20.03 -0.21 -3.89
CA PRO A 176 20.33 1.18 -3.62
C PRO A 176 21.79 1.33 -3.19
N SER A 177 22.35 2.53 -3.38
CA SER A 177 23.68 2.88 -2.84
C SER A 177 23.72 2.94 -1.31
N GLU A 178 22.56 3.07 -0.66
CA GLU A 178 22.39 3.01 0.79
C GLU A 178 21.04 2.35 1.12
N TRP A 179 21.08 1.26 1.91
CA TRP A 179 19.89 0.55 2.36
C TRP A 179 19.11 1.35 3.41
N PRO A 180 17.77 1.40 3.35
CA PRO A 180 16.94 2.32 4.16
C PRO A 180 16.71 1.85 5.61
N PHE A 181 17.63 1.07 6.17
CA PHE A 181 17.56 0.48 7.50
C PHE A 181 18.96 0.20 8.03
N LEU A 182 19.08 0.03 9.35
CA LEU A 182 20.35 -0.39 9.96
C LEU A 182 20.64 -1.86 9.65
N LYS A 183 21.93 -2.21 9.64
CA LYS A 183 22.41 -3.58 9.45
C LYS A 183 21.69 -4.62 10.34
N ASN A 184 21.50 -4.34 11.62
CA ASN A 184 20.88 -5.27 12.58
C ASN A 184 19.40 -4.96 12.87
N GLN A 185 18.76 -4.06 12.10
CA GLN A 185 17.37 -3.69 12.31
C GLN A 185 16.45 -4.84 11.89
N LEU A 186 15.39 -5.09 12.67
CA LEU A 186 14.32 -5.99 12.26
C LEU A 186 13.60 -5.42 11.04
N ILE A 187 13.40 -6.24 10.03
CA ILE A 187 12.70 -5.86 8.82
C ILE A 187 11.66 -6.91 8.47
N GLU A 188 10.52 -6.43 7.99
CA GLU A 188 9.46 -7.24 7.43
C GLU A 188 8.86 -6.45 6.26
N PHE A 189 8.98 -7.04 5.08
CA PHE A 189 8.33 -6.55 3.86
C PHE A 189 7.09 -7.39 3.58
N VAL A 190 6.32 -6.98 2.59
CA VAL A 190 5.18 -7.74 2.08
C VAL A 190 5.26 -7.82 0.57
N HIS A 191 4.95 -8.99 0.03
CA HIS A 191 4.86 -9.18 -1.40
C HIS A 191 3.78 -8.26 -2.00
N ARG A 192 4.05 -7.64 -3.15
CA ARG A 192 3.09 -6.77 -3.85
C ARG A 192 1.72 -7.42 -4.00
N ASP A 193 1.67 -8.66 -4.47
CA ASP A 193 0.40 -9.34 -4.76
C ASP A 193 -0.38 -9.69 -3.48
N ASP A 194 0.32 -9.94 -2.37
CA ASP A 194 -0.30 -10.13 -1.05
C ASP A 194 -0.95 -8.83 -0.54
N VAL A 195 -0.40 -7.66 -0.88
CA VAL A 195 -1.05 -6.36 -0.62
C VAL A 195 -2.33 -6.20 -1.44
N VAL A 196 -2.29 -6.59 -2.73
CA VAL A 196 -3.48 -6.56 -3.61
C VAL A 196 -4.56 -7.49 -3.06
N ASP A 197 -4.18 -8.70 -2.63
CA ASP A 197 -5.07 -9.66 -1.96
C ASP A 197 -5.69 -9.06 -0.70
N ALA A 198 -4.90 -8.43 0.18
CA ALA A 198 -5.40 -7.81 1.41
C ALA A 198 -6.44 -6.72 1.12
N ILE A 199 -6.16 -5.86 0.15
CA ILE A 199 -7.06 -4.79 -0.28
C ILE A 199 -8.36 -5.38 -0.86
N CYS A 200 -8.26 -6.33 -1.80
CA CYS A 200 -9.41 -6.90 -2.47
C CYS A 200 -10.27 -7.78 -1.55
N ASN A 201 -9.64 -8.53 -0.64
CA ASN A 201 -10.34 -9.40 0.32
C ASN A 201 -10.99 -8.60 1.45
N THR A 202 -10.71 -7.31 1.57
CA THR A 202 -11.46 -6.40 2.46
C THR A 202 -12.86 -6.11 1.90
N VAL A 203 -13.02 -6.07 0.57
CA VAL A 203 -14.30 -5.82 -0.11
C VAL A 203 -15.28 -6.96 0.16
N GLY A 204 -16.44 -6.63 0.73
CA GLY A 204 -17.47 -7.61 1.11
C GLY A 204 -17.24 -8.32 2.44
N ASN A 205 -16.08 -8.13 3.07
CA ASN A 205 -15.74 -8.79 4.33
C ASN A 205 -16.30 -8.00 5.52
N LYS A 206 -17.24 -8.59 6.26
CA LYS A 206 -17.90 -7.92 7.40
C LYS A 206 -17.02 -7.85 8.64
N ASP A 207 -16.08 -8.78 8.78
CA ASP A 207 -15.20 -8.87 9.95
C ASP A 207 -14.06 -7.82 9.91
N SER A 208 -13.84 -7.21 8.75
CA SER A 208 -12.89 -6.11 8.55
C SER A 208 -13.47 -4.73 8.90
N VAL A 209 -14.81 -4.62 9.04
CA VAL A 209 -15.47 -3.33 9.26
C VAL A 209 -15.09 -2.72 10.61
N ASN A 210 -14.74 -1.44 10.59
CA ASN A 210 -14.23 -0.63 11.69
C ASN A 210 -12.98 -1.24 12.36
N LYS A 211 -12.09 -1.80 11.54
CA LYS A 211 -10.80 -2.34 11.97
C LYS A 211 -9.65 -1.56 11.37
N VAL A 212 -8.55 -1.55 12.10
CA VAL A 212 -7.23 -1.13 11.65
C VAL A 212 -6.36 -2.39 11.71
N PHE A 213 -5.58 -2.62 10.65
CA PHE A 213 -4.74 -3.81 10.49
C PHE A 213 -3.34 -3.44 10.02
N ASN A 214 -2.33 -4.04 10.62
CA ASN A 214 -1.03 -4.20 9.98
C ASN A 214 -1.12 -5.23 8.85
N ILE A 215 -0.58 -4.85 7.68
CA ILE A 215 -0.47 -5.70 6.49
C ILE A 215 1.01 -5.88 6.18
N SER A 216 1.53 -7.08 6.42
CA SER A 216 2.93 -7.43 6.21
C SER A 216 3.10 -8.88 5.74
N GLY A 217 4.31 -9.33 5.40
CA GLY A 217 4.55 -10.66 4.81
C GLY A 217 4.44 -11.84 5.78
N GLY A 218 4.43 -11.57 7.09
CA GLY A 218 4.29 -12.60 8.12
C GLY A 218 5.62 -13.29 8.42
N GLU A 219 5.54 -14.42 9.12
CA GLU A 219 6.71 -15.10 9.70
C GLU A 219 7.83 -15.38 8.70
N THR A 220 7.49 -15.76 7.47
CA THR A 220 8.50 -16.08 6.44
C THR A 220 9.29 -14.86 5.95
N TRP A 221 8.78 -13.64 6.15
CA TRP A 221 9.40 -12.38 5.74
C TRP A 221 10.14 -11.68 6.89
N ARG A 222 10.03 -12.19 8.12
CA ARG A 222 10.65 -11.62 9.30
C ARG A 222 12.15 -11.94 9.31
N THR A 223 12.96 -10.92 9.04
CA THR A 223 14.42 -11.04 9.01
C THR A 223 15.09 -9.78 9.59
N ASN A 224 16.40 -9.66 9.45
CA ASN A 224 17.14 -8.43 9.75
C ASN A 224 17.82 -7.86 8.51
N GLY A 225 18.28 -6.61 8.60
CA GLY A 225 18.90 -5.89 7.50
C GLY A 225 20.04 -6.67 6.82
N GLU A 226 21.00 -7.19 7.58
CA GLU A 226 22.15 -7.94 7.05
C GLU A 226 21.73 -9.18 6.28
N THR A 227 20.78 -9.95 6.83
CA THR A 227 20.32 -11.19 6.21
C THR A 227 19.58 -10.90 4.90
N TYR A 228 18.67 -9.92 4.89
CA TYR A 228 17.97 -9.53 3.67
C TYR A 228 18.91 -9.03 2.58
N VAL A 229 19.88 -8.19 2.94
CA VAL A 229 20.85 -7.66 1.97
C VAL A 229 21.74 -8.78 1.43
N LYS A 230 22.16 -9.70 2.30
CA LYS A 230 22.91 -10.89 1.89
C LYS A 230 22.10 -11.74 0.91
N ASP A 231 20.85 -12.06 1.23
CA ASP A 231 19.99 -12.87 0.36
C ASP A 231 19.78 -12.19 -1.01
N TYR A 232 19.59 -10.86 -1.03
CA TYR A 232 19.48 -10.11 -2.28
C TYR A 232 20.80 -10.06 -3.06
N PHE A 233 21.93 -9.84 -2.39
CA PHE A 233 23.25 -9.74 -3.01
C PHE A 233 23.73 -11.08 -3.57
N ASP A 234 23.38 -12.19 -2.92
CA ASP A 234 23.65 -13.54 -3.43
C ASP A 234 22.94 -13.78 -4.78
N LEU A 235 21.74 -13.20 -4.98
CA LEU A 235 21.01 -13.32 -6.26
C LEU A 235 21.72 -12.60 -7.42
N VAL A 236 22.45 -11.53 -7.13
CA VAL A 236 23.09 -10.65 -8.12
C VAL A 236 24.60 -10.73 -8.11
N GLU A 237 25.16 -11.70 -7.39
CA GLU A 237 26.59 -11.99 -7.28
C GLU A 237 27.43 -10.79 -6.78
N VAL A 238 26.90 -10.01 -5.84
CA VAL A 238 27.58 -8.86 -5.23
C VAL A 238 28.17 -9.22 -3.86
N ASP A 239 29.38 -8.74 -3.54
CA ASP A 239 29.99 -8.95 -2.23
C ASP A 239 29.26 -8.14 -1.14
N ILE A 240 28.77 -8.83 -0.10
CA ILE A 240 28.11 -8.25 1.08
C ILE A 240 28.96 -7.18 1.79
N ASN A 241 30.29 -7.23 1.69
CA ASN A 241 31.17 -6.22 2.27
C ASN A 241 31.02 -4.83 1.61
N THR A 242 30.41 -4.78 0.43
CA THR A 242 30.10 -3.52 -0.27
C THR A 242 28.77 -2.91 0.19
N ALA A 243 27.98 -3.62 1.00
CA ALA A 243 26.69 -3.14 1.47
C ALA A 243 26.86 -1.92 2.38
N ASN A 244 26.18 -0.84 2.02
CA ASN A 244 26.10 0.38 2.81
C ASN A 244 24.68 0.54 3.37
N TYR A 245 24.59 0.85 4.66
CA TYR A 245 23.34 0.98 5.40
C TYR A 245 23.20 2.41 5.89
N GLN A 246 21.96 2.87 6.09
CA GLN A 246 21.71 4.14 6.77
C GLN A 246 22.35 4.17 8.16
N LYS A 247 22.63 5.38 8.65
CA LYS A 247 23.20 5.62 9.99
C LYS A 247 22.15 5.63 11.09
N GLU A 248 20.88 5.76 10.73
CA GLU A 248 19.73 5.79 11.64
C GLU A 248 18.75 4.68 11.26
N ALA A 249 17.89 4.29 12.21
CA ALA A 249 16.84 3.32 11.95
C ALA A 249 15.86 3.82 10.88
N GLY A 250 15.44 2.90 10.01
CA GLY A 250 14.29 3.10 9.13
C GLY A 250 12.96 2.84 9.83
N HIS A 251 11.86 2.90 9.09
CA HIS A 251 10.49 2.65 9.57
C HIS A 251 10.08 1.18 9.64
N PHE A 252 11.06 0.26 9.64
CA PHE A 252 10.83 -1.17 9.60
C PHE A 252 10.92 -1.80 10.98
N SER A 253 10.08 -2.80 11.21
CA SER A 253 10.18 -3.77 12.30
C SER A 253 9.52 -5.06 11.83
N TRP A 254 9.32 -6.00 12.75
CA TRP A 254 8.34 -7.06 12.56
C TRP A 254 6.95 -6.59 13.00
N TYR A 255 5.90 -7.08 12.34
CA TYR A 255 4.52 -6.69 12.59
C TYR A 255 3.68 -7.92 12.96
N ASP A 256 2.81 -7.76 13.96
CA ASP A 256 1.76 -8.75 14.22
C ASP A 256 0.69 -8.63 13.13
N THR A 257 0.56 -9.69 12.34
CA THR A 257 -0.39 -9.80 11.23
C THR A 257 -1.37 -10.95 11.41
N ASP A 258 -1.40 -11.61 12.56
CA ASP A 258 -2.17 -12.85 12.74
C ASP A 258 -3.66 -12.59 12.54
N LYS A 259 -4.16 -11.52 13.15
CA LYS A 259 -5.55 -11.09 13.02
C LYS A 259 -5.89 -10.66 11.60
N SER A 260 -5.03 -9.86 10.96
CA SER A 260 -5.28 -9.34 9.62
C SER A 260 -5.28 -10.47 8.60
N ASN A 261 -4.30 -11.37 8.65
CA ASN A 261 -4.25 -12.52 7.74
C ASN A 261 -5.36 -13.53 8.03
N ASN A 262 -5.77 -13.72 9.29
CA ASN A 262 -6.90 -14.58 9.59
C ASN A 262 -8.21 -14.12 8.95
N ILE A 263 -8.45 -12.80 8.91
CA ILE A 263 -9.66 -12.20 8.35
C ILE A 263 -9.56 -12.04 6.83
N LEU A 264 -8.41 -11.58 6.33
CA LEU A 264 -8.25 -11.16 4.93
C LEU A 264 -7.57 -12.21 4.05
N LYS A 265 -6.96 -13.26 4.61
CA LYS A 265 -6.37 -14.40 3.88
C LYS A 265 -5.47 -13.96 2.71
N TYR A 266 -4.45 -13.16 3.01
CA TYR A 266 -3.66 -12.46 1.99
C TYR A 266 -2.19 -12.90 1.93
N GLN A 267 -1.65 -13.55 2.96
CA GLN A 267 -0.24 -13.97 2.99
C GLN A 267 -0.05 -15.26 2.19
N ASN A 268 -0.05 -15.15 0.86
CA ASN A 268 0.02 -16.26 -0.08
C ASN A 268 1.42 -16.40 -0.71
N LYS A 269 2.28 -15.38 -0.59
CA LYS A 269 3.61 -15.31 -1.20
C LYS A 269 4.67 -15.22 -0.11
N ASN A 270 5.30 -16.35 0.20
CA ASN A 270 6.40 -16.38 1.16
C ASN A 270 7.69 -15.76 0.59
N TYR A 271 8.65 -15.47 1.47
CA TYR A 271 9.90 -14.80 1.08
C TYR A 271 10.73 -15.60 0.06
N ALA A 272 10.74 -16.93 0.14
CA ALA A 272 11.45 -17.77 -0.82
C ALA A 272 10.85 -17.70 -2.23
N ILE A 273 9.53 -17.60 -2.35
CA ILE A 273 8.83 -17.38 -3.63
C ILE A 273 9.29 -16.05 -4.23
N TYR A 274 9.33 -14.99 -3.42
CA TYR A 274 9.80 -13.67 -3.88
C TYR A 274 11.23 -13.71 -4.41
N LEU A 275 12.17 -14.37 -3.72
CA LEU A 275 13.55 -14.52 -4.20
C LEU A 275 13.61 -15.31 -5.52
N SER A 276 12.79 -16.35 -5.67
CA SER A 276 12.67 -17.10 -6.94
C SER A 276 12.18 -16.22 -8.08
N GLU A 277 11.14 -15.41 -7.84
CA GLU A 277 10.58 -14.51 -8.85
C GLU A 277 11.59 -13.43 -9.29
N ILE A 278 12.39 -12.88 -8.36
CA ILE A 278 13.50 -11.97 -8.72
C ILE A 278 14.53 -12.69 -9.58
N LYS A 279 14.91 -13.92 -9.19
CA LYS A 279 15.91 -14.70 -9.92
C LYS A 279 15.46 -15.00 -11.35
N GLU A 280 14.22 -15.44 -11.53
CA GLU A 280 13.61 -15.68 -12.84
C GLU A 280 13.60 -14.41 -13.70
N ASP A 281 13.29 -13.26 -13.09
CA ASP A 281 13.31 -11.98 -13.79
C ASP A 281 14.74 -11.57 -14.21
N LEU A 282 15.73 -11.78 -13.34
CA LEU A 282 17.14 -11.53 -13.64
C LEU A 282 17.65 -12.43 -14.78
N GLU A 283 17.34 -13.73 -14.74
CA GLU A 283 17.69 -14.68 -15.80
C GLU A 283 17.05 -14.28 -17.14
N ARG A 284 15.79 -13.83 -17.12
CA ARG A 284 15.09 -13.31 -18.31
C ARG A 284 15.76 -12.07 -18.87
N LEU A 285 16.20 -11.15 -18.02
CA LEU A 285 16.92 -9.94 -18.44
C LEU A 285 18.25 -10.32 -19.07
N LEU A 286 19.08 -11.14 -18.41
CA LEU A 286 20.38 -11.56 -18.92
C LEU A 286 20.29 -12.38 -20.22
N GLY A 287 19.33 -13.30 -20.31
CA GLY A 287 19.08 -14.11 -21.50
C GLY A 287 18.46 -13.34 -22.68
N SER A 288 18.01 -12.09 -22.47
CA SER A 288 17.57 -11.21 -23.56
C SER A 288 18.70 -10.41 -24.22
N TYR A 289 19.93 -10.54 -23.69
CA TYR A 289 21.15 -9.93 -24.24
C TYR A 289 22.04 -10.92 -25.02
N GLU A 290 21.65 -12.20 -25.13
CA GLU A 290 22.28 -13.22 -25.98
C GLU A 290 21.54 -13.40 -27.31
#